data_AF-A0A8T6M1S4-F1
#
_entry.id   AF-A0A8T6M1S4-F1
#
_cell.length_a   1.000
_cell.length_b   1.000
_cell.length_c   1.000
_cell.angle_alpha   90.00
_cell.angle_beta   90.00
_cell.angle_gamma   90.00
#
_symmetry.space_group_name_H-M   'P 1'
#
loop_
_entity.id
_entity.type
_entity.pdbx_description
1 polymer ?
#
loop_
_entity_poly.entity_id
_entity_poly.type
_entity_poly.pdbx_seq_one_letter_code
_entity_poly.pdbx_strand_id
1 'polypeptide(L)'
;MLFFRRTHFPIGTIFLTVVCVIVFVSSLFFSLFGLYLNQHFALGSWQYIQSNPNAIYTLLTSIFSHANFAHIMFNMLALLFMGTFLESIIGTRKFLSVFFITGFVGGLAFLLETAMSNEIIFALGASGAIFGISGALMILRPNVPVVVFPFPFPMPLWVAMLFNLILIYFLSFFLPIANSAHIGGFLAGLICGYFIKKANENEAT
;
A
#
# COMPACT_ATOMS: atom_id res chain seq x y z
N MET A 1 -33.23 -12.53 -9.11
CA MET A 1 -32.37 -13.71 -8.89
C MET A 1 -31.19 -13.27 -8.04
N LEU A 2 -31.27 -13.48 -6.72
CA LEU A 2 -30.23 -13.10 -5.75
C LEU A 2 -29.06 -14.06 -5.90
N PHE A 3 -28.00 -13.64 -6.60
CA PHE A 3 -26.73 -14.35 -6.56
C PHE A 3 -26.18 -14.23 -5.13
N PHE A 4 -26.32 -15.30 -4.34
CA PHE A 4 -25.45 -15.55 -3.20
C PHE A 4 -24.02 -15.70 -3.74
N ARG A 5 -23.33 -14.57 -3.89
CA ARG A 5 -21.89 -14.55 -4.16
C ARG A 5 -21.25 -15.22 -2.94
N ARG A 6 -20.59 -16.38 -3.12
CA ARG A 6 -19.77 -17.00 -2.08
C ARG A 6 -18.98 -15.89 -1.38
N THR A 7 -19.12 -15.76 -0.07
CA THR A 7 -18.29 -14.84 0.71
C THR A 7 -16.85 -15.27 0.51
N HIS A 8 -16.13 -14.54 -0.36
CA HIS A 8 -14.74 -14.84 -0.65
C HIS A 8 -13.94 -14.56 0.61
N PHE A 9 -13.38 -15.61 1.20
CA PHE A 9 -12.56 -15.47 2.40
C PHE A 9 -11.28 -14.71 2.02
N PRO A 10 -10.94 -13.60 2.70
CA PRO A 10 -9.87 -12.69 2.27
C PRO A 10 -8.49 -13.21 2.67
N ILE A 11 -8.13 -14.38 2.15
CA ILE A 11 -6.94 -15.12 2.57
C ILE A 11 -5.66 -14.37 2.23
N GLY A 12 -5.64 -13.63 1.11
CA GLY A 12 -4.50 -12.81 0.70
C GLY A 12 -4.31 -11.62 1.63
N THR A 13 -5.40 -10.92 1.95
CA THR A 13 -5.38 -9.77 2.87
C THR A 13 -4.93 -10.18 4.27
N ILE A 14 -5.48 -11.29 4.79
CA ILE A 14 -5.09 -11.84 6.10
C ILE A 14 -3.62 -12.26 6.07
N PHE A 15 -3.18 -12.96 5.02
CA PHE A 15 -1.79 -13.37 4.87
C PHE A 15 -0.83 -12.17 4.93
N LEU A 16 -1.07 -11.12 4.12
CA LEU A 16 -0.22 -9.92 4.12
C LEU A 16 -0.22 -9.22 5.48
N THR A 17 -1.37 -9.13 6.12
CA THR A 17 -1.52 -8.54 7.47
C THR A 17 -0.66 -9.30 8.49
N VAL A 18 -0.78 -10.63 8.51
CA VAL A 18 -0.01 -11.50 9.41
C VAL A 18 1.49 -11.36 9.16
N VAL A 19 1.93 -11.34 7.90
CA VAL A 19 3.36 -11.15 7.56
C VAL A 19 3.87 -9.80 8.09
N CYS A 20 3.15 -8.70 7.87
CA CYS A 20 3.55 -7.38 8.37
C CYS A 20 3.63 -7.34 9.90
N VAL A 21 2.66 -7.97 10.59
CA VAL A 21 2.66 -8.06 12.05
C VAL A 21 3.84 -8.90 12.55
N ILE A 22 4.14 -10.04 11.92
CA ILE A 22 5.31 -10.87 12.28
C ILE A 22 6.61 -10.08 12.10
N VAL A 23 6.78 -9.37 10.98
CA VAL A 23 7.97 -8.55 10.72
C VAL A 23 8.11 -7.45 11.77
N PHE A 24 7.02 -6.78 12.13
CA PHE A 24 7.01 -5.73 13.14
C PHE A 24 7.32 -6.25 14.54
N VAL A 25 6.67 -7.33 14.98
CA VAL A 25 6.92 -7.95 16.30
C VAL A 25 8.34 -8.48 16.37
N SER A 26 8.86 -9.10 15.30
CA SER A 26 10.25 -9.53 15.23
C SER A 26 11.19 -8.32 15.37
N SER A 27 10.91 -7.21 14.68
CA SER A 27 11.71 -5.99 14.79
C SER A 27 11.72 -5.42 16.21
N LEU A 28 10.59 -5.48 16.93
CA LEU A 28 10.51 -5.10 18.35
C LEU A 28 11.29 -6.04 19.26
N PHE A 29 11.24 -7.34 19.00
CA PHE A 29 11.97 -8.32 19.81
C PHE A 29 13.49 -8.15 19.66
N PHE A 30 13.98 -8.03 18.42
CA PHE A 30 15.41 -7.90 18.15
C PHE A 30 15.98 -6.54 18.60
N SER A 31 15.17 -5.48 18.64
CA SER A 31 15.62 -4.19 19.15
C SER A 31 15.94 -4.22 20.65
N LEU A 32 15.36 -5.16 21.43
CA LEU A 32 15.75 -5.40 22.83
C LEU A 32 17.21 -5.83 22.99
N PHE A 33 17.81 -6.38 21.93
CA PHE A 33 19.20 -6.81 21.86
C PHE A 33 20.09 -5.82 21.09
N GLY A 34 19.58 -4.62 20.76
CA GLY A 34 20.30 -3.62 19.98
C GLY A 34 20.35 -3.89 18.47
N LEU A 35 19.51 -4.80 17.96
CA LEU A 35 19.45 -5.17 16.54
C LEU A 35 18.22 -4.54 15.87
N TYR A 36 18.44 -3.60 14.95
CA TYR A 36 17.36 -2.81 14.31
C TYR A 36 16.94 -3.41 12.96
N LEU A 37 16.19 -4.52 12.99
CA LEU A 37 15.74 -5.23 11.78
C LEU A 37 15.00 -4.35 10.78
N ASN A 38 14.17 -3.42 11.26
CA ASN A 38 13.40 -2.54 10.41
C ASN A 38 14.26 -1.69 9.45
N GLN A 39 15.50 -1.34 9.84
CA GLN A 39 16.46 -0.60 9.02
C GLN A 39 16.97 -1.43 7.84
N HIS A 40 17.08 -2.76 7.99
CA HIS A 40 17.50 -3.64 6.90
C HIS A 40 16.43 -3.80 5.81
N PHE A 41 15.16 -3.55 6.14
CA PHE A 41 14.06 -3.57 5.18
C PHE A 41 13.74 -2.19 4.60
N ALA A 42 14.30 -1.12 5.15
CA ALA A 42 13.99 0.24 4.74
C ALA A 42 14.59 0.55 3.36
N LEU A 43 13.76 1.01 2.43
CA LEU A 43 14.20 1.45 1.12
C LEU A 43 14.91 2.79 1.27
N GLY A 44 16.23 2.78 1.09
CA GLY A 44 17.01 4.01 1.06
C GLY A 44 16.78 4.82 -0.22
N SER A 45 17.07 6.11 -0.14
CA SER A 45 17.07 7.02 -1.30
C SER A 45 18.00 6.54 -2.41
N TRP A 46 17.85 7.10 -3.61
CA TRP A 46 18.69 6.78 -4.76
C TRP A 46 20.19 6.78 -4.44
N GLN A 47 20.68 7.84 -3.77
CA GLN A 47 22.08 7.97 -3.36
C GLN A 47 22.54 6.84 -2.43
N TYR A 48 21.67 6.41 -1.51
CA TYR A 48 21.96 5.30 -0.60
C TYR A 48 22.06 3.97 -1.36
N ILE A 49 21.14 3.71 -2.29
CA ILE A 49 21.14 2.50 -3.11
C ILE A 49 22.36 2.45 -4.03
N GLN A 50 22.78 3.58 -4.60
CA GLN A 50 24.02 3.65 -5.39
C GLN A 50 25.25 3.28 -4.56
N SER A 51 25.32 3.77 -3.31
CA SER A 51 26.42 3.48 -2.39
C SER A 51 26.35 2.06 -1.81
N ASN A 52 25.15 1.46 -1.77
CA ASN A 52 24.89 0.14 -1.21
C ASN A 52 24.04 -0.71 -2.18
N PRO A 53 24.58 -1.14 -3.34
CA PRO A 53 23.79 -1.82 -4.37
C PRO A 53 23.07 -3.09 -3.89
N ASN A 54 23.65 -3.76 -2.89
CA ASN A 54 23.05 -4.94 -2.26
C ASN A 54 21.74 -4.64 -1.53
N ALA A 55 21.43 -3.37 -1.23
CA ALA A 55 20.18 -2.99 -0.58
C ALA A 55 18.98 -2.96 -1.55
N ILE A 56 19.14 -3.26 -2.85
CA ILE A 56 18.04 -3.19 -3.82
C ILE A 56 16.85 -4.11 -3.49
N TYR A 57 17.05 -5.18 -2.70
CA TYR A 57 15.94 -6.03 -2.23
C TYR A 57 14.94 -5.27 -1.33
N THR A 58 15.34 -4.15 -0.73
CA THR A 58 14.46 -3.27 0.05
C THR A 58 13.36 -2.65 -0.81
N LEU A 59 13.54 -2.58 -2.12
CA LEU A 59 12.51 -2.12 -3.06
C LEU A 59 11.23 -2.97 -2.97
N LEU A 60 11.36 -4.27 -2.71
CA LEU A 60 10.23 -5.17 -2.51
C LEU A 60 9.92 -5.42 -1.04
N THR A 61 10.94 -5.50 -0.18
CA THR A 61 10.74 -5.92 1.21
C THR A 61 10.33 -4.79 2.15
N SER A 62 10.55 -3.53 1.76
CA SER A 62 10.14 -2.35 2.54
C SER A 62 8.65 -2.28 2.81
N ILE A 63 7.80 -2.85 1.94
CA ILE A 63 6.35 -2.87 2.10
C ILE A 63 5.88 -3.68 3.32
N PHE A 64 6.75 -4.51 3.91
CA PHE A 64 6.43 -5.31 5.10
C PHE A 64 6.94 -4.71 6.42
N SER A 65 7.87 -3.75 6.37
CA SER A 65 8.48 -3.13 7.54
C SER A 65 7.73 -1.86 7.96
N HIS A 66 7.66 -1.57 9.26
CA HIS A 66 6.93 -0.42 9.80
C HIS A 66 7.72 0.29 10.89
N ALA A 67 7.60 1.62 10.96
CA ALA A 67 8.47 2.47 11.78
C ALA A 67 8.08 2.46 13.26
N ASN A 68 6.78 2.40 13.54
CA ASN A 68 6.21 2.47 14.88
C ASN A 68 4.81 1.86 14.90
N PHE A 69 4.25 1.74 16.11
CA PHE A 69 2.95 1.12 16.33
C PHE A 69 1.81 1.82 15.56
N ALA A 70 1.74 3.15 15.61
CA ALA A 70 0.70 3.89 14.90
C ALA A 70 0.77 3.64 13.38
N HIS A 71 1.99 3.63 12.83
CA HIS A 71 2.21 3.39 11.40
C HIS A 71 1.73 2.00 10.96
N ILE A 72 2.07 0.92 11.69
CA ILE A 72 1.53 -0.40 11.35
C ILE A 72 0.01 -0.48 11.60
N MET A 73 -0.48 0.09 12.69
CA MET A 73 -1.91 0.05 13.04
C MET A 73 -2.77 0.63 11.92
N PHE A 74 -2.45 1.84 11.42
CA PHE A 74 -3.22 2.47 10.35
C PHE A 74 -3.08 1.75 9.01
N ASN A 75 -1.88 1.21 8.68
CA ASN A 75 -1.70 0.42 7.46
C ASN A 75 -2.51 -0.88 7.51
N MET A 76 -2.49 -1.61 8.62
CA MET A 76 -3.23 -2.87 8.74
C MET A 76 -4.73 -2.62 8.76
N LEU A 77 -5.19 -1.55 9.40
CA LEU A 77 -6.60 -1.15 9.35
C LEU A 77 -7.02 -0.87 7.89
N ALA A 78 -6.26 -0.05 7.18
CA ALA A 78 -6.55 0.28 5.78
C ALA A 78 -6.48 -0.98 4.87
N LEU A 79 -5.49 -1.85 5.06
CA LEU A 79 -5.35 -3.10 4.32
C LEU A 79 -6.52 -4.06 4.60
N LEU A 80 -6.93 -4.22 5.86
CA LEU A 80 -8.05 -5.08 6.22
C LEU A 80 -9.36 -4.58 5.62
N PHE A 81 -9.61 -3.27 5.57
CA PHE A 81 -10.81 -2.72 4.94
C PHE A 81 -10.73 -2.76 3.41
N MET A 82 -9.75 -2.08 2.82
CA MET A 82 -9.66 -1.91 1.37
C MET A 82 -9.17 -3.18 0.67
N GLY A 83 -8.22 -3.89 1.27
CA GLY A 83 -7.69 -5.14 0.73
C GLY A 83 -8.76 -6.23 0.67
N THR A 84 -9.48 -6.46 1.77
CA THR A 84 -10.62 -7.40 1.79
C THR A 84 -11.65 -7.03 0.74
N PHE A 85 -11.97 -5.73 0.61
CA PHE A 85 -12.95 -5.28 -0.36
C PHE A 85 -12.49 -5.54 -1.80
N LEU A 86 -11.26 -5.15 -2.16
CA LEU A 86 -10.72 -5.43 -3.49
C LEU A 86 -10.61 -6.93 -3.76
N GLU A 87 -10.09 -7.71 -2.82
CA GLU A 87 -9.95 -9.17 -2.92
C GLU A 87 -11.29 -9.85 -3.18
N SER A 88 -12.38 -9.38 -2.55
CA SER A 88 -13.73 -9.90 -2.81
C SER A 88 -14.26 -9.61 -4.22
N ILE A 89 -13.70 -8.61 -4.90
CA ILE A 89 -14.10 -8.22 -6.27
C ILE A 89 -13.30 -9.03 -7.30
N ILE A 90 -11.98 -9.12 -7.12
CA ILE A 90 -11.05 -9.62 -8.16
C ILE A 90 -10.42 -10.98 -7.83
N GLY A 91 -10.66 -11.52 -6.63
CA GLY A 91 -10.07 -12.76 -6.14
C GLY A 91 -8.62 -12.61 -5.66
N THR A 92 -8.16 -13.57 -4.86
CA THR A 92 -6.86 -13.53 -4.16
C THR A 92 -5.66 -13.36 -5.09
N ARG A 93 -5.61 -14.08 -6.22
CA ARG A 93 -4.45 -14.01 -7.13
C ARG A 93 -4.27 -12.61 -7.73
N LYS A 94 -5.32 -12.03 -8.32
CA LYS A 94 -5.28 -10.69 -8.89
C LYS A 94 -5.01 -9.64 -7.81
N PHE A 95 -5.61 -9.80 -6.62
CA PHE A 95 -5.35 -8.94 -5.46
C PHE A 95 -3.87 -8.89 -5.06
N LEU A 96 -3.24 -10.05 -4.87
CA LEU A 96 -1.82 -10.12 -4.52
C LEU A 96 -0.95 -9.48 -5.61
N SER A 97 -1.26 -9.73 -6.90
CA SER A 97 -0.57 -9.06 -8.00
C SER A 97 -0.70 -7.53 -7.93
N VAL A 98 -1.90 -6.99 -7.67
CA VAL A 98 -2.11 -5.55 -7.49
C VAL A 98 -1.27 -5.01 -6.32
N PHE A 99 -1.30 -5.69 -5.17
CA PHE A 99 -0.53 -5.27 -4.00
C PHE A 99 0.98 -5.19 -4.28
N PHE A 100 1.56 -6.25 -4.86
CA PHE A 100 2.99 -6.29 -5.15
C PHE A 100 3.41 -5.33 -6.27
N ILE A 101 2.65 -5.25 -7.36
CA ILE A 101 2.96 -4.35 -8.48
C ILE A 101 2.92 -2.90 -8.00
N THR A 102 1.87 -2.50 -7.28
CA THR A 102 1.71 -1.12 -6.85
C THR A 102 2.69 -0.74 -5.73
N GLY A 103 3.02 -1.68 -4.83
CA GLY A 103 4.10 -1.50 -3.86
C GLY A 103 5.46 -1.28 -4.53
N PHE A 104 5.79 -2.11 -5.52
CA PHE A 104 7.02 -1.97 -6.31
C PHE A 104 7.09 -0.64 -7.08
N VAL A 105 6.01 -0.28 -7.79
CA VAL A 105 5.96 1.00 -8.52
C VAL A 105 5.99 2.20 -7.57
N GLY A 106 5.37 2.11 -6.39
CA GLY A 106 5.51 3.11 -5.34
C GLY A 106 6.97 3.27 -4.88
N GLY A 107 7.68 2.16 -4.64
CA GLY A 107 9.10 2.19 -4.31
C GLY A 107 9.95 2.80 -5.43
N LEU A 108 9.66 2.51 -6.69
CA LEU A 108 10.33 3.15 -7.83
C LEU A 108 10.05 4.65 -7.90
N ALA A 109 8.82 5.09 -7.64
CA ALA A 109 8.48 6.51 -7.60
C ALA A 109 9.26 7.26 -6.50
N PHE A 110 9.44 6.63 -5.34
CA PHE A 110 10.31 7.17 -4.29
C PHE A 110 11.78 7.26 -4.71
N LEU A 111 12.32 6.24 -5.39
CA LEU A 111 13.68 6.30 -5.92
C LEU A 111 13.85 7.41 -6.98
N LEU A 112 12.86 7.59 -7.86
CA LEU A 112 12.88 8.63 -8.88
C LEU A 112 12.82 10.04 -8.28
N GLU A 113 11.99 10.27 -7.26
CA GLU A 113 11.96 11.53 -6.53
C GLU A 113 13.32 11.80 -5.88
N THR A 114 13.83 10.83 -5.12
CA THR A 114 15.04 11.01 -4.33
C THR A 114 16.31 11.10 -5.17
N ALA A 115 16.29 10.64 -6.42
CA ALA A 115 17.38 10.85 -7.38
C ALA A 115 17.62 12.34 -7.72
N MET A 116 16.64 13.20 -7.46
CA MET A 116 16.78 14.66 -7.61
C MET A 116 17.25 15.35 -6.32
N SER A 117 17.51 14.59 -5.25
CA SER A 117 18.00 15.09 -3.96
C SER A 117 19.32 14.40 -3.59
N ASN A 118 20.15 15.06 -2.79
CA ASN A 118 21.35 14.45 -2.22
C ASN A 118 21.12 13.90 -0.80
N GLU A 119 19.89 13.88 -0.31
CA GLU A 119 19.57 13.47 1.05
C GLU A 119 19.52 11.94 1.18
N ILE A 120 20.10 11.43 2.27
CA ILE A 120 19.99 10.03 2.66
C ILE A 120 18.75 9.90 3.54
N ILE A 121 17.63 9.54 2.90
CA ILE A 121 16.34 9.29 3.55
C ILE A 121 15.87 7.87 3.26
N PHE A 122 14.95 7.38 4.08
CA PHE A 122 14.46 6.00 4.00
C PHE A 122 12.93 5.95 4.01
N ALA A 123 12.37 5.02 3.24
CA ALA A 123 10.95 4.73 3.18
C ALA A 123 10.67 3.26 3.54
N LEU A 124 9.60 3.01 4.28
CA LEU A 124 9.13 1.68 4.64
C LEU A 124 7.63 1.74 4.97
N GLY A 125 6.93 0.63 4.79
CA GLY A 125 5.50 0.49 5.08
C GLY A 125 4.67 0.06 3.87
N ALA A 126 3.56 -0.63 4.15
CA ALA A 126 2.65 -1.15 3.12
C ALA A 126 1.85 -0.05 2.38
N SER A 127 1.92 1.20 2.85
CA SER A 127 1.06 2.30 2.42
C SER A 127 1.08 2.57 0.92
N GLY A 128 2.24 2.51 0.24
CA GLY A 128 2.31 2.65 -1.23
C GLY A 128 1.45 1.61 -1.96
N ALA A 129 1.51 0.36 -1.53
CA ALA A 129 0.67 -0.72 -2.08
C ALA A 129 -0.82 -0.53 -1.74
N ILE A 130 -1.14 -0.03 -0.54
CA ILE A 130 -2.52 0.26 -0.11
C ILE A 130 -3.13 1.42 -0.92
N PHE A 131 -2.34 2.45 -1.23
CA PHE A 131 -2.75 3.49 -2.17
C PHE A 131 -2.97 2.91 -3.57
N GLY A 132 -2.21 1.91 -4.00
CA GLY A 132 -2.48 1.17 -5.23
C GLY A 132 -3.78 0.35 -5.21
N ILE A 133 -4.07 -0.34 -4.10
CA ILE A 133 -5.37 -0.97 -3.87
C ILE A 133 -6.49 0.07 -4.00
N SER A 134 -6.26 1.27 -3.44
CA SER A 134 -7.20 2.38 -3.52
C SER A 134 -7.42 2.81 -4.97
N GLY A 135 -6.36 3.07 -5.74
CA GLY A 135 -6.47 3.39 -7.16
C GLY A 135 -7.26 2.33 -7.95
N ALA A 136 -6.99 1.05 -7.72
CA ALA A 136 -7.72 -0.03 -8.39
C ALA A 136 -9.22 -0.02 -8.05
N LEU A 137 -9.57 0.16 -6.77
CA LEU A 137 -10.95 0.30 -6.31
C LEU A 137 -11.64 1.54 -6.89
N MET A 138 -10.93 2.65 -7.07
CA MET A 138 -11.50 3.86 -7.68
C MET A 138 -11.99 3.61 -9.10
N ILE A 139 -11.32 2.74 -9.86
CA ILE A 139 -11.77 2.36 -11.21
C ILE A 139 -12.90 1.33 -11.16
N LEU A 140 -12.77 0.32 -10.28
CA LEU A 140 -13.68 -0.81 -10.27
C LEU A 140 -15.02 -0.51 -9.58
N ARG A 141 -15.01 0.32 -8.52
CA ARG A 141 -16.17 0.60 -7.66
C ARG A 141 -16.16 2.07 -7.14
N PRO A 142 -16.11 3.09 -8.02
CA PRO A 142 -15.96 4.49 -7.62
C PRO A 142 -17.04 5.02 -6.68
N ASN A 143 -18.29 4.58 -6.86
CA ASN A 143 -19.47 5.14 -6.19
C ASN A 143 -19.92 4.34 -4.97
N VAL A 144 -19.15 3.34 -4.54
CA VAL A 144 -19.49 2.60 -3.30
C VAL A 144 -19.35 3.55 -2.11
N PRO A 145 -20.38 3.67 -1.25
CA PRO A 145 -20.30 4.53 -0.08
C PRO A 145 -19.31 3.94 0.92
N VAL A 146 -18.36 4.76 1.37
CA VAL A 146 -17.38 4.41 2.40
C VAL A 146 -17.33 5.50 3.46
N VAL A 147 -16.97 5.11 4.68
CA VAL A 147 -16.74 6.02 5.80
C VAL A 147 -15.24 6.05 6.05
N VAL A 148 -14.66 7.25 6.08
CA VAL A 148 -13.22 7.45 6.31
C VAL A 148 -13.04 8.10 7.67
N PHE A 149 -12.32 7.44 8.57
CA PHE A 149 -11.99 8.02 9.87
C PHE A 149 -11.23 9.35 9.72
N PRO A 150 -11.56 10.42 10.48
CA PRO A 150 -12.52 10.50 11.58
C PRO A 150 -13.95 10.94 11.18
N PHE A 151 -14.25 11.07 9.89
CA PHE A 151 -15.53 11.61 9.41
C PHE A 151 -16.63 10.53 9.45
N PRO A 152 -17.75 10.74 10.18
CA PRO A 152 -18.77 9.72 10.36
C PRO A 152 -19.80 9.65 9.23
N PHE A 153 -19.67 10.48 8.18
CA PHE A 153 -20.61 10.50 7.06
C PHE A 153 -20.10 9.66 5.88
N PRO A 154 -20.99 8.89 5.22
CA PRO A 154 -20.62 8.14 4.03
C PRO A 154 -20.37 9.09 2.85
N MET A 155 -19.33 8.79 2.07
CA MET A 155 -19.04 9.49 0.81
C MET A 155 -18.69 8.46 -0.27
N PRO A 156 -18.81 8.82 -1.56
CA PRO A 156 -18.34 7.95 -2.64
C PRO A 156 -16.86 7.61 -2.48
N LEU A 157 -16.49 6.36 -2.76
CA LEU A 157 -15.12 5.86 -2.64
C LEU A 157 -14.09 6.72 -3.39
N TRP A 158 -14.43 7.25 -4.56
CA TRP A 158 -13.52 8.16 -5.28
C TRP A 158 -13.25 9.46 -4.50
N VAL A 159 -14.25 10.04 -3.82
CA VAL A 159 -14.10 11.24 -2.98
C VAL A 159 -13.19 10.92 -1.80
N ALA A 160 -13.48 9.80 -1.13
CA ALA A 160 -12.69 9.31 0.00
C ALA A 160 -11.20 9.15 -0.35
N MET A 161 -10.90 8.66 -1.55
CA MET A 161 -9.51 8.43 -1.99
C MET A 161 -8.77 9.70 -2.36
N LEU A 162 -9.42 10.63 -3.06
CA LEU A 162 -8.84 11.95 -3.31
C LEU A 162 -8.61 12.71 -2.01
N PHE A 163 -9.57 12.64 -1.08
CA PHE A 163 -9.42 13.21 0.25
C PHE A 163 -8.23 12.61 1.00
N ASN A 164 -8.06 11.28 0.97
CA ASN A 164 -6.96 10.61 1.66
C ASN A 164 -5.58 10.99 1.07
N LEU A 165 -5.48 11.17 -0.25
CA LEU A 165 -4.28 11.70 -0.90
C LEU A 165 -3.98 13.14 -0.45
N ILE A 166 -4.98 14.00 -0.34
CA ILE A 166 -4.78 15.36 0.15
C ILE A 166 -4.38 15.37 1.64
N LEU A 167 -5.04 14.53 2.44
CA LEU A 167 -4.76 14.39 3.88
C LEU A 167 -3.32 13.94 4.13
N ILE A 168 -2.82 12.95 3.38
CA ILE A 168 -1.46 12.44 3.60
C ILE A 168 -0.39 13.48 3.24
N TYR A 169 -0.63 14.27 2.19
CA TYR A 169 0.19 15.44 1.86
C TYR A 169 0.17 16.50 2.96
N PHE A 170 -1.00 16.77 3.54
CA PHE A 170 -1.10 17.70 4.68
C PHE A 170 -0.38 17.17 5.93
N LEU A 171 -0.50 15.88 6.23
CA LEU A 171 0.21 15.27 7.37
C LEU A 171 1.73 15.31 7.19
N SER A 172 2.22 15.46 5.96
CA SER A 172 3.65 15.55 5.66
C SER A 172 4.30 16.83 6.20
N PHE A 173 3.53 17.84 6.60
CA PHE A 173 4.04 19.00 7.33
C PHE A 173 4.49 18.66 8.76
N PHE A 174 4.02 17.53 9.30
CA PHE A 174 4.27 17.14 10.70
C PHE A 174 4.98 15.79 10.82
N LEU A 175 4.94 14.97 9.78
CA LEU A 175 5.44 13.59 9.78
C LEU A 175 6.28 13.32 8.53
N PRO A 176 7.35 12.51 8.62
CA PRO A 176 8.12 12.09 7.45
C PRO A 176 7.33 11.05 6.65
N ILE A 177 6.81 11.46 5.50
CA ILE A 177 5.94 10.63 4.66
C ILE A 177 6.49 10.59 3.23
N ALA A 178 6.65 9.38 2.68
CA ALA A 178 7.06 9.16 1.30
C ALA A 178 5.89 9.36 0.32
N ASN A 179 5.45 10.60 0.10
CA ASN A 179 4.30 10.92 -0.74
C ASN A 179 4.44 10.43 -2.19
N SER A 180 5.65 10.46 -2.74
CA SER A 180 5.96 9.92 -4.07
C SER A 180 5.58 8.44 -4.19
N ALA A 181 5.82 7.65 -3.14
CA ALA A 181 5.43 6.24 -3.11
C ALA A 181 3.90 6.07 -3.10
N HIS A 182 3.17 6.95 -2.42
CA HIS A 182 1.71 6.94 -2.41
C HIS A 182 1.13 7.29 -3.77
N ILE A 183 1.64 8.35 -4.41
CA ILE A 183 1.21 8.73 -5.76
C ILE A 183 1.56 7.63 -6.77
N GLY A 184 2.80 7.13 -6.76
CA GLY A 184 3.25 6.09 -7.68
C GLY A 184 2.42 4.81 -7.55
N GLY A 185 2.18 4.37 -6.31
CA GLY A 185 1.31 3.25 -6.01
C GLY A 185 -0.13 3.48 -6.48
N PHE A 186 -0.72 4.65 -6.17
CA PHE A 186 -2.08 5.01 -6.57
C PHE A 186 -2.26 5.01 -8.09
N LEU A 187 -1.36 5.65 -8.84
CA LEU A 187 -1.40 5.69 -10.30
C LEU A 187 -1.27 4.29 -10.91
N ALA A 188 -0.34 3.47 -10.40
CA ALA A 188 -0.24 2.06 -10.81
C ALA A 188 -1.54 1.30 -10.52
N GLY A 189 -2.18 1.58 -9.38
CA GLY A 189 -3.49 1.06 -9.01
C GLY A 189 -4.58 1.39 -10.02
N LEU A 190 -4.67 2.65 -10.46
CA LEU A 190 -5.62 3.07 -11.50
C LEU A 190 -5.42 2.28 -12.79
N ILE A 191 -4.16 2.11 -13.21
CA ILE A 191 -3.80 1.36 -14.41
C ILE A 191 -4.22 -0.11 -14.27
N CYS A 192 -3.86 -0.77 -13.16
CA CYS A 192 -4.27 -2.14 -12.87
C CYS A 192 -5.80 -2.28 -12.85
N GLY A 193 -6.50 -1.37 -12.18
CA GLY A 193 -7.97 -1.35 -12.12
C GLY A 193 -8.61 -1.24 -13.50
N TYR A 194 -8.07 -0.39 -14.38
CA TYR A 194 -8.53 -0.23 -15.76
C TYR A 194 -8.40 -1.54 -16.56
N PHE A 195 -7.22 -2.18 -16.53
CA PHE A 195 -7.01 -3.43 -17.26
C PHE A 195 -7.86 -4.58 -16.71
N ILE A 196 -8.04 -4.67 -15.39
CA ILE A 196 -8.93 -5.66 -14.78
C ILE A 196 -10.37 -5.43 -15.21
N LYS A 197 -10.84 -4.18 -15.21
CA LYS A 197 -12.19 -3.82 -15.67
C LYS A 197 -12.42 -4.27 -17.11
N LYS A 198 -11.49 -3.90 -18.01
CA LYS A 198 -11.56 -4.25 -19.43
C LYS A 198 -11.54 -5.77 -19.68
N ALA A 199 -10.70 -6.51 -18.95
CA ALA A 199 -10.64 -7.96 -19.06
C ALA A 199 -11.98 -8.62 -18.67
N ASN A 200 -12.60 -8.15 -17.58
CA ASN A 200 -13.90 -8.67 -17.14
C ASN A 200 -15.03 -8.33 -18.13
N GLU A 201 -14.97 -7.19 -18.83
CA GLU A 201 -15.94 -6.83 -19.88
C GLU A 201 -15.82 -7.75 -21.10
N ASN A 202 -14.60 -8.10 -21.51
CA ASN A 202 -14.36 -9.03 -22.63
C ASN A 202 -14.76 -10.48 -22.32
N GLU A 203 -14.69 -10.91 -21.07
CA GLU A 203 -15.16 -12.25 -20.65
C GLU A 203 -16.70 -12.35 -20.62
N ALA A 204 -17.41 -11.21 -20.63
CA ALA A 204 -18.86 -11.14 -20.58
C ALA A 204 -19.53 -11.04 -21.96
N THR A 205 -18.75 -10.89 -23.03
CA THR A 205 -19.19 -10.83 -24.45
C THR A 205 -18.92 -12.15 -25.14
#